data_AF-A0A238K2G4-F1
#
_entry.id   AF-A0A238K2G4-F1
#
_cell.length_a   1.000
_cell.length_b   1.000
_cell.length_c   1.000
_cell.angle_alpha   90.00
_cell.angle_beta   90.00
_cell.angle_gamma   90.00
#
_symmetry.space_group_name_H-M   'P 1'
#
loop_
_entity.id
_entity.type
_entity.pdbx_description
1 polymer ?
#
loop_
_entity_poly.entity_id
_entity_poly.type
_entity_poly.pdbx_seq_one_letter_code
_entity_poly.pdbx_strand_id
1 'polypeptide(L)'
;MTDLVAGSSPDLFYRYIGVAGFLLYVTVYSCLCLRILSSESIRYFVCNTFAASLVLISLSNEFNLASALIQIFWIVLGVIGITLRILHRWQDTLYTRR
;
A
#
# COMPACT_ATOMS: atom_id res chain seq x y z
N MET A 1 25.48 12.24 25.24
CA MET A 1 25.64 11.00 24.43
C MET A 1 24.76 9.86 24.97
N THR A 2 23.62 10.17 25.60
CA THR A 2 22.69 9.20 26.21
C THR A 2 21.29 9.25 25.60
N ASP A 3 21.06 10.11 24.60
CA ASP A 3 19.78 10.24 23.89
C ASP A 3 19.73 9.40 22.60
N LEU A 4 20.78 8.62 22.32
CA LEU A 4 20.95 7.88 21.05
C LEU A 4 20.12 6.58 20.96
N VAL A 5 19.46 6.16 22.03
CA VAL A 5 18.65 4.92 22.07
C VAL A 5 17.28 5.13 22.72
N ALA A 6 16.95 6.32 23.21
CA ALA A 6 15.72 6.60 23.93
C ALA A 6 14.50 6.83 23.02
N GLY A 7 14.38 6.08 21.92
CA GLY A 7 13.05 5.85 21.34
C GLY A 7 12.30 4.99 22.33
N SER A 8 11.15 5.44 22.83
CA SER A 8 10.31 4.57 23.64
C SER A 8 9.98 3.30 22.83
N SER A 9 9.80 2.15 23.48
CA SER A 9 9.46 0.89 22.79
C SER A 9 8.36 1.03 21.70
N PRO A 10 7.31 1.88 21.86
CA PRO A 10 6.36 2.14 20.79
C PRO A 10 6.94 2.95 19.61
N ASP A 11 7.86 3.90 19.80
CA ASP A 11 8.45 4.70 18.71
C ASP A 11 9.18 3.82 17.69
N LEU A 12 9.96 2.84 18.19
CA LEU A 12 10.70 1.91 17.34
C LEU A 12 9.76 1.03 16.51
N PHE A 13 8.63 0.61 17.10
CA PHE A 13 7.62 -0.19 16.41
C PHE A 13 7.03 0.54 15.21
N TYR A 14 6.60 1.80 15.37
CA TYR A 14 6.08 2.61 14.26
C TYR A 14 7.14 2.81 13.17
N ARG A 15 8.40 3.06 13.55
CA ARG A 15 9.50 3.19 12.59
C ARG A 15 9.73 1.91 11.78
N TYR A 16 9.75 0.75 12.43
CA TYR A 16 9.90 -0.52 11.72
C TYR A 16 8.72 -0.82 10.80
N ILE A 17 7.49 -0.51 11.23
CA ILE A 17 6.29 -0.62 10.37
C ILE A 17 6.42 0.30 9.16
N GLY A 18 6.85 1.55 9.35
CA GLY A 18 7.03 2.51 8.27
C GLY A 18 8.07 2.06 7.25
N VAL A 19 9.22 1.59 7.74
CA VAL A 19 10.29 1.05 6.88
C VAL A 19 9.83 -0.21 6.14
N ALA A 20 9.13 -1.13 6.83
CA ALA A 20 8.58 -2.33 6.19
C ALA A 20 7.54 -1.98 5.11
N GLY A 21 6.65 -1.03 5.41
CA GLY A 21 5.67 -0.50 4.47
C GLY A 21 6.35 0.14 3.26
N PHE A 22 7.36 0.97 3.47
CA PHE A 22 8.16 1.59 2.41
C PHE A 22 8.86 0.56 1.52
N LEU A 23 9.54 -0.42 2.12
CA LEU A 23 10.24 -1.48 1.37
C LEU A 23 9.26 -2.31 0.53
N LEU A 24 8.11 -2.65 1.10
CA LEU A 24 7.06 -3.36 0.37
C LEU A 24 6.53 -2.50 -0.78
N TYR A 25 6.28 -1.21 -0.52
CA TYR A 25 5.77 -0.26 -1.50
C TYR A 25 6.71 -0.16 -2.71
N VAL A 26 8.01 0.10 -2.45
CA VAL A 26 9.04 0.17 -3.49
C VAL A 26 9.15 -1.16 -4.23
N THR A 27 9.16 -2.30 -3.53
CA THR A 27 9.25 -3.62 -4.17
C THR A 27 8.08 -3.87 -5.12
N VAL A 28 6.85 -3.63 -4.68
CA VAL A 28 5.64 -3.82 -5.49
C VAL A 28 5.65 -2.91 -6.72
N TYR A 29 6.03 -1.64 -6.54
CA TYR A 29 6.13 -0.68 -7.63
C TYR A 29 7.28 -1.02 -8.60
N SER A 30 8.44 -1.44 -8.09
CA SER A 30 9.55 -1.92 -8.92
C SER A 30 9.17 -3.14 -9.75
N CYS A 31 8.46 -4.11 -9.16
CA CYS A 31 7.96 -5.25 -9.92
C CYS A 31 6.98 -4.85 -11.04
N LEU A 32 6.18 -3.80 -10.82
CA LEU A 32 5.34 -3.22 -11.88
C LEU A 32 6.19 -2.60 -12.99
N CYS A 33 7.19 -1.77 -12.65
CA CYS A 33 8.09 -1.14 -13.62
C CYS A 33 8.89 -2.17 -14.44
N LEU A 34 9.33 -3.25 -13.80
CA LEU A 34 10.04 -4.36 -14.44
C LEU A 34 9.11 -5.29 -15.24
N ARG A 35 7.81 -4.98 -15.34
CA ARG A 35 6.77 -5.81 -15.97
C ARG A 35 6.66 -7.23 -15.40
N ILE A 36 7.20 -7.46 -14.21
CA ILE A 36 7.06 -8.74 -13.48
C ILE A 36 5.62 -8.86 -12.96
N LEU A 37 5.05 -7.75 -12.49
CA LEU A 37 3.64 -7.62 -12.18
C LEU A 37 2.96 -6.81 -13.30
N SER A 38 1.82 -7.31 -13.78
CA SER A 38 0.97 -6.54 -14.69
C SER A 38 0.02 -5.66 -13.88
N SER A 39 -0.25 -4.45 -14.37
CA SER A 39 -1.32 -3.57 -13.85
C SER A 39 -2.72 -4.21 -13.92
N GLU A 40 -2.84 -5.28 -14.71
CA GLU A 40 -4.00 -6.19 -14.77
C GLU A 40 -4.18 -7.04 -13.50
N SER A 41 -3.19 -7.08 -12.63
CA SER A 41 -3.19 -8.01 -11.50
C SER A 41 -3.85 -7.40 -10.28
N ILE A 42 -4.94 -8.02 -9.79
CA ILE A 42 -5.53 -7.68 -8.48
C ILE A 42 -4.49 -7.74 -7.35
N ARG A 43 -3.51 -8.65 -7.47
CA ARG A 43 -2.39 -8.82 -6.53
C ARG A 43 -1.56 -7.54 -6.40
N TYR A 44 -1.30 -6.83 -7.50
CA TYR A 44 -0.58 -5.55 -7.46
C TYR A 44 -1.33 -4.54 -6.59
N PHE A 45 -2.61 -4.34 -6.87
CA PHE A 45 -3.42 -3.37 -6.14
C PHE A 45 -3.57 -3.74 -4.66
N VAL A 46 -3.78 -5.01 -4.33
CA VAL A 46 -3.87 -5.45 -2.93
C VAL A 46 -2.56 -5.19 -2.18
N CYS A 47 -1.42 -5.59 -2.75
CA CYS A 47 -0.12 -5.38 -2.11
C CYS A 47 0.24 -3.88 -1.99
N ASN A 48 -0.07 -3.09 -3.02
CA ASN A 48 0.20 -1.64 -3.01
C ASN A 48 -0.64 -0.91 -1.97
N THR A 49 -1.94 -1.22 -1.87
CA THR A 49 -2.81 -0.67 -0.83
C THR A 49 -2.36 -1.09 0.57
N PHE A 50 -1.97 -2.35 0.74
CA PHE A 50 -1.48 -2.85 2.03
C PHE A 50 -0.20 -2.14 2.47
N ALA A 51 0.75 -1.94 1.54
CA ALA A 51 1.97 -1.18 1.79
C ALA A 51 1.68 0.28 2.17
N ALA A 52 0.77 0.94 1.44
CA ALA A 52 0.36 2.32 1.74
C ALA A 52 -0.28 2.44 3.14
N SER A 53 -1.11 1.47 3.55
CA SER A 53 -1.71 1.43 4.88
C SER A 53 -0.65 1.30 5.99
N LEU A 54 0.38 0.47 5.80
CA LEU A 54 1.48 0.34 6.76
C LEU A 54 2.25 1.67 6.93
N VAL A 55 2.55 2.35 5.82
CA VAL A 55 3.22 3.66 5.88
C VAL A 55 2.33 4.69 6.57
N LEU A 56 1.01 4.67 6.32
CA LEU A 56 0.04 5.55 6.98
C LEU A 56 -0.02 5.31 8.50
N ILE A 57 0.06 4.06 8.97
CA ILE A 57 0.12 3.74 10.40
C ILE A 57 1.41 4.27 11.04
N SER A 58 2.55 4.17 10.34
CA SER A 58 3.82 4.73 10.83
C SER A 58 3.77 6.24 11.01
N LEU A 59 2.98 6.95 10.20
CA LEU A 59 2.81 8.40 10.27
C LEU A 59 2.01 8.84 11.50
N SER A 60 1.40 7.93 12.26
CA SER A 60 0.77 8.26 13.54
C SER A 60 1.77 8.68 14.62
N ASN A 61 3.05 8.28 14.50
CA ASN A 61 4.10 8.65 15.46
C ASN A 61 4.69 10.04 15.15
N GLU A 62 5.06 10.28 13.90
CA GLU A 62 5.52 11.58 13.41
C GLU A 62 4.58 12.05 12.29
N PHE A 63 3.60 12.87 12.66
CA PHE A 63 2.54 13.25 11.74
C PHE A 63 3.05 14.19 10.66
N ASN A 64 2.97 13.71 9.41
CA ASN A 64 3.20 14.51 8.23
C ASN A 64 1.95 14.50 7.35
N LEU A 65 1.26 15.64 7.29
CA LEU A 65 0.01 15.78 6.56
C LEU A 65 0.16 15.47 5.06
N ALA A 66 1.24 15.96 4.44
CA ALA A 66 1.49 15.75 3.02
C ALA A 66 1.69 14.27 2.70
N SER A 67 2.46 13.56 3.52
CA SER A 67 2.68 12.12 3.38
C SER A 67 1.40 11.33 3.62
N ALA A 68 0.61 11.69 4.65
CA ALA A 68 -0.66 11.05 4.94
C ALA A 68 -1.66 11.19 3.78
N LEU A 69 -1.78 12.38 3.19
CA LEU A 69 -2.66 12.61 2.02
C LEU A 69 -2.25 11.77 0.82
N ILE A 70 -0.95 11.64 0.54
CA ILE A 70 -0.44 10.78 -0.54
C ILE A 70 -0.79 9.32 -0.25
N GLN A 71 -0.61 8.82 0.98
CA GLN A 71 -0.95 7.43 1.31
C GLN A 71 -2.45 7.16 1.19
N ILE A 72 -3.30 8.07 1.67
CA ILE A 72 -4.76 7.97 1.52
C ILE A 72 -5.14 7.93 0.04
N PHE A 73 -4.54 8.80 -0.78
CA PHE A 73 -4.77 8.81 -2.22
C PHE A 73 -4.46 7.46 -2.88
N TRP A 74 -3.31 6.86 -2.54
CA TRP A 74 -2.93 5.54 -3.04
C TRP A 74 -3.86 4.43 -2.58
N ILE A 75 -4.33 4.48 -1.34
CA ILE A 75 -5.30 3.52 -0.80
C ILE A 75 -6.63 3.62 -1.58
N VAL A 76 -7.13 4.84 -1.81
CA VAL A 76 -8.37 5.08 -2.56
C VAL A 76 -8.26 4.55 -3.99
N LEU A 77 -7.19 4.90 -4.72
CA LEU A 77 -6.95 4.38 -6.07
C LEU A 77 -6.82 2.86 -6.07
N GLY A 78 -6.19 2.29 -5.05
CA GLY A 78 -6.05 0.86 -4.92
C GLY A 78 -7.38 0.14 -4.74
N VAL A 79 -8.25 0.67 -3.88
CA VAL A 79 -9.61 0.15 -3.67
C VAL A 79 -10.47 0.28 -4.93
N ILE A 80 -10.38 1.40 -5.65
CA ILE A 80 -11.08 1.60 -6.92
C ILE A 80 -10.61 0.57 -7.95
N GLY A 81 -9.30 0.39 -8.10
CA GLY A 81 -8.71 -0.58 -9.03
C GLY A 81 -9.14 -2.02 -8.74
N ILE A 82 -9.24 -2.40 -7.46
CA ILE A 82 -9.76 -3.72 -7.04
C ILE A 82 -11.25 -3.85 -7.38
N THR A 83 -12.05 -2.86 -7.03
CA THR A 83 -13.50 -2.87 -7.23
C THR A 83 -13.87 -2.98 -8.71
N LEU A 84 -13.26 -2.16 -9.56
CA LEU A 84 -13.50 -2.21 -11.02
C LEU A 84 -13.16 -3.58 -11.61
N ARG A 85 -12.07 -4.20 -11.15
CA ARG A 85 -11.64 -5.52 -11.65
C ARG A 85 -12.55 -6.65 -11.18
N ILE A 86 -13.03 -6.57 -9.94
CA ILE A 86 -14.06 -7.49 -9.46
C ILE A 86 -15.30 -7.33 -10.34
N LEU A 87 -15.80 -6.10 -10.55
CA LEU A 87 -16.97 -5.81 -11.39
C LEU A 87 -16.84 -6.33 -12.83
N HIS A 88 -15.70 -6.14 -13.49
CA HIS A 88 -15.47 -6.69 -14.84
C HIS A 88 -15.56 -8.22 -14.89
N ARG A 89 -15.03 -8.94 -13.88
CA ARG A 89 -15.17 -10.41 -13.81
C ARG A 89 -16.64 -10.88 -13.73
N TRP A 90 -17.51 -10.08 -13.12
CA TRP A 90 -18.94 -10.40 -13.07
C TRP A 90 -19.62 -10.24 -14.43
N GLN A 91 -19.18 -9.30 -15.26
CA GLN A 91 -19.75 -9.08 -16.60
C GLN A 91 -19.42 -10.23 -17.57
N ASP A 92 -18.18 -10.70 -17.56
CA ASP A 92 -17.76 -11.84 -18.40
C ASP A 92 -18.54 -13.12 -18.06
N THR A 93 -18.79 -13.35 -16.78
CA THR A 93 -19.53 -14.53 -16.31
C THR A 93 -21.01 -14.52 -16.74
N LEU A 94 -21.60 -13.33 -16.92
CA LEU A 94 -23.00 -13.17 -17.29
C LEU A 94 -23.25 -13.24 -18.81
N TYR A 95 -22.24 -12.95 -19.64
CA TYR A 95 -22.38 -13.03 -21.10
C TYR A 95 -22.26 -14.47 -21.64
N THR A 96 -21.40 -15.31 -21.06
CA THR A 96 -21.24 -16.72 -21.49
C THR A 96 -22.41 -17.63 -21.08
N ARG A 97 -23.40 -17.11 -20.34
CA ARG A 97 -24.61 -17.84 -19.91
C ARG A 97 -25.87 -17.50 -20.71
N ARG A 98 -25.74 -16.77 -21.83
CA ARG A 98 -26.80 -16.62 -22.85
C ARG A 98 -26.45 -17.42 -24.08
#